data_AF-A0A940GB68-F1
#
_entry.id   AF-A0A940GB68-F1
#
_cell.length_a   1.000
_cell.length_b   1.000
_cell.length_c   1.000
_cell.angle_alpha   90.00
_cell.angle_beta   90.00
_cell.angle_gamma   90.00
#
_symmetry.space_group_name_H-M   'P 1'
#
loop_
_entity.id
_entity.type
_entity.pdbx_description
1 polymer ?
#
loop_
_entity_poly.entity_id
_entity_poly.type
_entity_poly.pdbx_seq_one_letter_code
_entity_poly.pdbx_strand_id
1 'polypeptide(L)'
;MAEETTAMTEAHGGAHGEHVEATLLGLGAEGWVYVGLTIFLLLAIFVAKAPQRIMTALDARIAETVKALNEAKALRAEAEALLADAQAKQAQSKKDAEAIIAQAKLEAEDMVAALKSSTAELIGRRQKMAEDKIAAAERTAVAGLRAQAAKAATAAAATLIGQVHDAKADKGLIDETIGTLSH
;
A
#
# COMPACT_ATOMS: atom_id res chain seq x y z
N MET A 1 77.36 -44.56 -79.16
CA MET A 1 77.91 -43.30 -78.62
C MET A 1 77.47 -43.23 -77.17
N ALA A 2 78.44 -43.05 -76.26
CA ALA A 2 78.32 -42.89 -74.82
C ALA A 2 77.43 -41.66 -74.46
N GLU A 3 76.91 -41.45 -73.25
CA GLU A 3 77.46 -41.68 -71.91
C GLU A 3 76.36 -42.00 -70.88
N GLU A 4 76.75 -42.80 -69.91
CA GLU A 4 76.07 -43.10 -68.65
C GLU A 4 76.61 -42.12 -67.60
N THR A 5 75.74 -41.42 -66.85
CA THR A 5 76.15 -40.72 -65.63
C THR A 5 75.13 -40.95 -64.53
N THR A 6 75.34 -42.05 -63.80
CA THR A 6 74.91 -42.27 -62.42
C THR A 6 75.74 -41.44 -61.45
N ALA A 7 75.11 -40.82 -60.46
CA ALA A 7 75.77 -40.45 -59.21
C ALA A 7 74.94 -40.94 -58.03
N MET A 8 75.46 -41.98 -57.39
CA MET A 8 74.93 -42.70 -56.24
C MET A 8 75.33 -41.96 -54.96
N THR A 9 74.52 -42.16 -53.91
CA THR A 9 74.76 -41.78 -52.52
C THR A 9 76.12 -42.27 -52.00
N GLU A 10 76.84 -41.39 -51.29
CA GLU A 10 77.90 -41.79 -50.35
C GLU A 10 77.46 -41.50 -48.92
N ALA A 11 77.35 -42.57 -48.13
CA ALA A 11 77.46 -42.52 -46.69
C ALA A 11 78.95 -42.47 -46.32
N HIS A 12 79.34 -41.53 -45.47
CA HIS A 12 80.67 -41.53 -44.85
C HIS A 12 80.51 -41.70 -43.34
N GLY A 13 80.79 -42.93 -42.89
CA GLY A 13 81.24 -43.18 -41.52
C GLY A 13 82.71 -42.78 -41.39
N GLY A 14 83.09 -42.22 -40.24
CA GLY A 14 84.48 -41.87 -39.98
C GLY A 14 84.72 -41.27 -38.61
N ALA A 15 85.12 -42.16 -37.68
CA ALA A 15 86.08 -41.98 -36.60
C ALA A 15 85.86 -40.90 -35.51
N HIS A 16 85.85 -41.40 -34.26
CA HIS A 16 86.17 -40.67 -33.04
C HIS A 16 87.46 -39.85 -33.21
N GLY A 17 87.32 -38.53 -33.27
CA GLY A 17 88.40 -37.56 -33.06
C GLY A 17 88.10 -36.78 -31.79
N GLU A 18 89.11 -36.62 -30.93
CA GLU A 18 89.03 -35.83 -29.70
C GLU A 18 88.44 -34.44 -29.97
N HIS A 19 87.23 -34.21 -29.46
CA HIS A 19 86.71 -32.86 -29.29
C HIS A 19 87.54 -32.20 -28.20
N VAL A 20 88.55 -31.42 -28.58
CA VAL A 20 89.14 -30.44 -27.68
C VAL A 20 88.05 -29.40 -27.43
N GLU A 21 87.25 -29.58 -26.38
CA GLU A 21 86.34 -28.54 -25.91
C GLU A 21 87.15 -27.26 -25.70
N ALA A 22 86.62 -26.14 -26.16
CA ALA A 22 87.19 -24.83 -25.85
C ALA A 22 87.03 -24.59 -24.35
N THR A 23 87.99 -25.08 -23.57
CA THR A 23 87.99 -24.98 -22.11
C THR A 23 88.66 -23.66 -21.71
N LEU A 24 87.91 -22.75 -21.09
CA LEU A 24 88.43 -21.50 -20.54
C LEU A 24 88.44 -21.59 -19.02
N LEU A 25 89.63 -21.45 -18.40
CA LEU A 25 89.84 -21.61 -16.95
C LEU A 25 89.44 -22.98 -16.38
N GLY A 26 89.52 -24.06 -17.17
CA GLY A 26 89.16 -25.41 -16.75
C GLY A 26 87.67 -25.73 -16.80
N LEU A 27 86.85 -24.82 -17.34
CA LEU A 27 85.42 -25.01 -17.59
C LEU A 27 85.15 -25.02 -19.09
N GLY A 28 84.39 -26.01 -19.58
CA GLY A 28 83.88 -26.07 -20.94
C GLY A 28 82.74 -25.07 -21.17
N ALA A 29 82.12 -25.12 -22.35
CA ALA A 29 81.10 -24.16 -22.76
C ALA A 29 79.85 -24.23 -21.84
N GLU A 30 79.44 -25.44 -21.48
CA GLU A 30 78.39 -25.75 -20.52
C GLU A 30 78.73 -25.20 -19.12
N GLY A 31 80.00 -25.26 -18.69
CA GLY A 31 80.45 -24.64 -17.44
C GLY A 31 80.18 -23.14 -17.38
N TRP A 32 80.48 -22.41 -18.46
CA TRP A 32 80.22 -20.96 -18.55
C TRP A 32 78.73 -20.62 -18.66
N VAL A 33 77.90 -21.48 -19.27
CA VAL A 33 76.44 -21.35 -19.24
C VAL A 33 75.91 -21.45 -17.81
N TYR A 34 76.38 -22.42 -17.02
CA TYR A 34 76.00 -22.53 -15.61
C TYR A 34 76.48 -21.34 -14.78
N VAL A 35 77.69 -20.82 -15.02
CA VAL A 35 78.19 -19.60 -14.35
C VAL A 35 77.28 -18.40 -14.67
N GLY A 36 76.91 -18.21 -15.94
CA GLY A 36 75.98 -17.15 -16.36
C GLY A 36 74.60 -17.28 -15.72
N LEU A 37 74.02 -18.49 -15.71
CA LEU A 37 72.75 -18.79 -15.05
C LEU A 37 72.82 -18.53 -13.54
N THR A 38 73.92 -18.91 -12.90
CA THR A 38 74.12 -18.73 -11.45
C THR A 38 74.20 -17.24 -11.10
N ILE A 39 74.96 -16.46 -11.87
CA ILE A 39 75.03 -14.99 -11.68
C ILE A 39 73.66 -14.35 -11.91
N PHE A 40 72.92 -14.77 -12.95
CA PHE A 40 71.57 -14.29 -13.20
C PHE A 40 70.61 -14.61 -12.04
N LEU A 41 70.62 -15.84 -11.52
CA LEU A 41 69.81 -16.24 -10.37
C LEU A 41 70.19 -15.46 -9.10
N LEU A 42 71.48 -15.26 -8.84
CA LEU A 42 71.95 -14.46 -7.72
C LEU A 42 71.46 -13.00 -7.84
N LEU A 43 71.57 -12.39 -9.03
CA LEU A 43 71.06 -11.05 -9.25
C LEU A 43 69.52 -10.99 -9.12
N ALA A 44 68.78 -11.98 -9.63
CA ALA A 44 67.33 -12.06 -9.53
C ALA A 44 66.85 -12.22 -8.06
N ILE A 45 67.57 -13.01 -7.26
CA ILE A 45 67.23 -13.27 -5.86
C ILE A 45 67.68 -12.10 -4.97
N PHE A 46 68.93 -11.66 -5.06
CA PHE A 46 69.52 -10.68 -4.14
C PHE A 46 69.24 -9.23 -4.53
N VAL A 47 69.32 -8.88 -5.83
CA VAL A 47 69.14 -7.51 -6.31
C VAL A 47 67.67 -7.23 -6.61
N ALA A 48 67.03 -8.08 -7.42
CA ALA A 48 65.64 -7.88 -7.82
C ALA A 48 64.61 -8.37 -6.78
N LYS A 49 65.04 -9.15 -5.76
CA LYS A 49 64.17 -9.74 -4.74
C LYS A 49 62.94 -10.43 -5.34
N ALA A 50 63.14 -11.08 -6.48
CA ALA A 50 62.09 -11.75 -7.24
C ALA A 50 61.20 -12.67 -6.38
N PRO A 51 61.74 -13.56 -5.51
CA PRO A 51 60.87 -14.43 -4.70
C PRO A 51 60.00 -13.65 -3.70
N GLN A 52 60.54 -12.59 -3.07
CA GLN A 52 59.75 -11.77 -2.14
C GLN A 52 58.61 -11.05 -2.87
N ARG A 53 58.88 -10.49 -4.07
CA ARG A 53 57.85 -9.79 -4.85
C ARG A 53 56.72 -10.72 -5.27
N ILE A 54 57.04 -11.93 -5.71
CA ILE A 54 56.04 -12.94 -6.07
C ILE A 54 55.18 -13.29 -4.85
N MET A 55 55.79 -13.54 -3.68
CA MET A 55 55.05 -13.83 -2.45
C MET A 55 54.13 -12.66 -2.07
N THR A 56 54.63 -11.42 -2.09
CA THR A 56 53.80 -10.25 -1.76
C THR A 56 52.64 -10.04 -2.74
N ALA A 57 52.83 -10.36 -4.02
CA ALA A 57 51.76 -10.26 -5.02
C ALA A 57 50.69 -11.35 -4.79
N LEU A 58 51.10 -12.57 -4.45
CA LEU A 58 50.17 -13.64 -4.07
C LEU A 58 49.41 -13.27 -2.79
N ASP A 59 50.08 -12.79 -1.77
CA ASP A 59 49.46 -12.34 -0.52
C ASP A 59 48.47 -11.21 -0.76
N ALA A 60 48.82 -10.23 -1.61
CA ALA A 60 47.92 -9.14 -1.98
C ALA A 60 46.65 -9.66 -2.67
N ARG A 61 46.78 -10.65 -3.57
CA ARG A 61 45.62 -11.28 -4.23
C ARG A 61 44.76 -12.09 -3.27
N ILE A 62 45.37 -12.80 -2.33
CA ILE A 62 44.65 -13.51 -1.27
C ILE A 62 43.88 -12.51 -0.41
N ALA A 63 44.52 -11.42 0.01
CA ALA A 63 43.88 -10.37 0.81
C ALA A 63 42.70 -9.72 0.08
N GLU A 64 42.86 -9.41 -1.22
CA GLU A 64 41.79 -8.89 -2.08
C GLU A 64 40.61 -9.87 -2.18
N THR A 65 40.89 -11.16 -2.39
CA THR A 65 39.87 -12.20 -2.49
C THR A 65 39.12 -12.40 -1.17
N VAL A 66 39.85 -12.42 -0.04
CA VAL A 66 39.26 -12.53 1.30
C VAL A 66 38.38 -11.31 1.59
N LYS A 67 38.83 -10.11 1.24
CA LYS A 67 38.05 -8.88 1.37
C LYS A 67 36.75 -8.97 0.57
N ALA A 68 36.83 -9.31 -0.72
CA ALA A 68 35.66 -9.47 -1.57
C ALA A 68 34.69 -10.54 -1.05
N LEU A 69 35.20 -11.66 -0.52
CA LEU A 69 34.38 -12.71 0.08
C LEU A 69 33.68 -12.23 1.35
N ASN A 70 34.36 -11.45 2.19
CA ASN A 70 33.77 -10.88 3.39
C ASN A 70 32.69 -9.84 3.06
N GLU A 71 32.92 -8.98 2.07
CA GLU A 71 31.93 -8.03 1.57
C GLU A 71 30.71 -8.76 0.98
N ALA A 72 30.91 -9.81 0.20
CA ALA A 72 29.82 -10.62 -0.33
C ALA A 72 29.01 -11.32 0.77
N LYS A 73 29.69 -11.83 1.82
CA LYS A 73 29.02 -12.41 2.99
C LYS A 73 28.22 -11.36 3.76
N ALA A 74 28.77 -10.18 3.97
CA ALA A 74 28.08 -9.08 4.62
C ALA A 74 26.85 -8.65 3.83
N LEU A 75 26.99 -8.45 2.52
CA LEU A 75 25.89 -8.09 1.62
C LEU A 75 24.79 -9.15 1.61
N ARG A 76 25.16 -10.44 1.65
CA ARG A 76 24.21 -11.54 1.78
C ARG A 76 23.47 -11.50 3.11
N ALA A 77 24.18 -11.27 4.23
CA ALA A 77 23.55 -11.16 5.54
C ALA A 77 22.58 -9.96 5.61
N GLU A 78 22.95 -8.82 5.02
CA GLU A 78 22.07 -7.66 4.91
C GLU A 78 20.84 -7.94 4.05
N ALA A 79 21.01 -8.63 2.92
CA ALA A 79 19.89 -9.03 2.06
C ALA A 79 18.95 -10.02 2.75
N GLU A 80 19.49 -11.00 3.47
CA GLU A 80 18.71 -11.97 4.26
C GLU A 80 17.95 -11.26 5.41
N ALA A 81 18.59 -10.30 6.09
CA ALA A 81 17.95 -9.49 7.11
C ALA A 81 16.81 -8.62 6.53
N LEU A 82 17.04 -7.98 5.38
CA LEU A 82 16.04 -7.17 4.69
C LEU A 82 14.87 -8.02 4.20
N LEU A 83 15.13 -9.23 3.71
CA LEU A 83 14.08 -10.17 3.30
C LEU A 83 13.23 -10.60 4.51
N ALA A 84 13.86 -10.92 5.64
CA ALA A 84 13.15 -11.28 6.86
C ALA A 84 12.27 -10.14 7.36
N ASP A 85 12.79 -8.90 7.37
CA ASP A 85 12.02 -7.70 7.74
C ASP A 85 10.85 -7.44 6.78
N ALA A 86 11.07 -7.58 5.47
CA ALA A 86 10.02 -7.44 4.47
C ALA A 86 8.92 -8.50 4.62
N GLN A 87 9.29 -9.76 4.88
CA GLN A 87 8.33 -10.84 5.14
C GLN A 87 7.53 -10.61 6.42
N ALA A 88 8.20 -10.18 7.49
CA ALA A 88 7.55 -9.84 8.76
C ALA A 88 6.56 -8.67 8.58
N LYS A 89 6.98 -7.60 7.88
CA LYS A 89 6.12 -6.47 7.54
C LYS A 89 4.93 -6.89 6.69
N GLN A 90 5.13 -7.73 5.67
CA GLN A 90 4.05 -8.22 4.84
C GLN A 90 3.04 -9.05 5.65
N ALA A 91 3.51 -9.92 6.55
CA ALA A 91 2.64 -10.69 7.44
C ALA A 91 1.85 -9.78 8.39
N GLN A 92 2.50 -8.75 8.95
CA GLN A 92 1.84 -7.78 9.82
C GLN A 92 0.80 -6.96 9.06
N SER A 93 1.13 -6.42 7.88
CA SER A 93 0.18 -5.66 7.06
C SER A 93 -1.04 -6.48 6.64
N LYS A 94 -0.88 -7.79 6.39
CA LYS A 94 -2.02 -8.68 6.12
C LYS A 94 -2.94 -8.79 7.33
N LYS A 95 -2.37 -9.01 8.53
CA LYS A 95 -3.14 -9.06 9.78
C LYS A 95 -3.84 -7.74 10.07
N ASP A 96 -3.16 -6.62 9.87
CA ASP A 96 -3.73 -5.30 10.08
C ASP A 96 -4.88 -5.04 9.10
N ALA A 97 -4.73 -5.42 7.83
CA ALA A 97 -5.79 -5.31 6.84
C ALA A 97 -7.01 -6.17 7.19
N GLU A 98 -6.80 -7.42 7.63
CA GLU A 98 -7.86 -8.30 8.10
C GLU A 98 -8.58 -7.71 9.33
N ALA A 99 -7.82 -7.15 10.28
CA ALA A 99 -8.36 -6.48 11.46
C ALA A 99 -9.18 -5.23 11.09
N ILE A 100 -8.69 -4.41 10.16
CA ILE A 100 -9.42 -3.23 9.65
C ILE A 100 -10.74 -3.66 9.01
N ILE A 101 -10.74 -4.71 8.19
CA ILE A 101 -11.96 -5.21 7.54
C ILE A 101 -12.95 -5.77 8.58
N ALA A 102 -12.46 -6.51 9.57
CA ALA A 102 -13.30 -7.04 10.65
C ALA A 102 -13.93 -5.91 11.47
N GLN A 103 -13.13 -4.91 11.86
CA GLN A 103 -13.59 -3.74 12.61
C GLN A 103 -14.60 -2.92 11.80
N ALA A 104 -14.34 -2.66 10.52
CA ALA A 104 -15.26 -1.93 9.65
C ALA A 104 -16.61 -2.64 9.48
N LYS A 105 -16.62 -3.99 9.46
CA LYS A 105 -17.86 -4.77 9.43
C LYS A 105 -18.66 -4.62 10.72
N LEU A 106 -18.00 -4.73 11.87
CA LEU A 106 -18.66 -4.54 13.17
C LEU A 106 -19.24 -3.12 13.29
N GLU A 107 -18.45 -2.10 12.94
CA GLU A 107 -18.91 -0.71 12.94
C GLU A 107 -20.07 -0.47 11.97
N ALA A 108 -20.07 -1.11 10.79
CA ALA A 108 -21.17 -1.03 9.86
C ALA A 108 -22.44 -1.68 10.41
N GLU A 109 -22.34 -2.84 11.05
CA GLU A 109 -23.47 -3.52 11.70
C GLU A 109 -24.06 -2.67 12.83
N ASP A 110 -23.21 -2.12 13.69
CA ASP A 110 -23.62 -1.22 14.78
C ASP A 110 -24.26 0.06 14.25
N MET A 111 -23.70 0.65 13.20
CA MET A 111 -24.25 1.84 12.56
C MET A 111 -25.64 1.55 11.96
N VAL A 112 -25.81 0.41 11.28
CA VAL A 112 -27.10 -0.01 10.74
C VAL A 112 -28.12 -0.21 11.86
N ALA A 113 -27.73 -0.83 12.98
CA ALA A 113 -28.61 -1.01 14.14
C ALA A 113 -29.03 0.34 14.74
N ALA A 114 -28.08 1.26 14.95
CA ALA A 114 -28.35 2.60 15.46
C ALA A 114 -29.26 3.41 14.52
N LEU A 115 -29.00 3.36 13.21
CA LEU A 115 -29.82 4.03 12.20
C LEU A 115 -31.24 3.47 12.14
N LYS A 116 -31.42 2.15 12.27
CA LYS A 116 -32.75 1.54 12.34
C LYS A 116 -33.53 2.05 13.55
N SER A 117 -32.91 2.11 14.73
CA SER A 117 -33.54 2.66 15.95
C SER A 117 -33.94 4.13 15.78
N SER A 118 -32.99 4.96 15.34
CA SER A 118 -33.24 6.39 15.09
C SER A 118 -34.33 6.63 14.04
N THR A 119 -34.36 5.83 12.98
CA THR A 119 -35.39 5.91 11.94
C THR A 119 -36.76 5.52 12.48
N ALA A 120 -36.85 4.45 13.28
CA ALA A 120 -38.10 4.04 13.91
C ALA A 120 -38.65 5.14 14.83
N GLU A 121 -37.79 5.77 15.64
CA GLU A 121 -38.18 6.92 16.47
C GLU A 121 -38.64 8.12 15.64
N LEU A 122 -37.93 8.44 14.54
CA LEU A 122 -38.30 9.52 13.63
C LEU A 122 -39.67 9.28 12.99
N ILE A 123 -39.94 8.05 12.56
CA ILE A 123 -41.23 7.64 12.00
C ILE A 123 -42.31 7.80 13.07
N GLY A 124 -42.09 7.31 14.29
CA GLY A 124 -43.03 7.45 15.40
C GLY A 124 -43.35 8.91 15.73
N ARG A 125 -42.34 9.78 15.77
CA ARG A 125 -42.54 11.24 15.94
C ARG A 125 -43.34 11.85 14.80
N ARG A 126 -43.06 11.47 13.55
CA ARG A 126 -43.79 11.97 12.37
C ARG A 126 -45.24 11.51 12.36
N GLN A 127 -45.50 10.26 12.74
CA GLN A 127 -46.84 9.72 12.87
C GLN A 127 -47.63 10.52 13.91
N LYS A 128 -47.08 10.70 15.11
CA LYS A 128 -47.74 11.50 16.16
C LYS A 128 -48.03 12.92 15.71
N MET A 129 -47.09 13.59 15.04
CA MET A 129 -47.32 14.93 14.49
C MET A 129 -48.45 14.95 13.44
N ALA A 130 -48.58 13.90 12.62
CA ALA A 130 -49.68 13.80 11.66
C ALA A 130 -51.03 13.57 12.36
N GLU A 131 -51.06 12.69 13.36
CA GLU A 131 -52.24 12.44 14.20
C GLU A 131 -52.70 13.72 14.92
N ASP A 132 -51.77 14.46 15.54
CA ASP A 132 -52.06 15.71 16.23
C ASP A 132 -52.60 16.78 15.25
N LYS A 133 -52.07 16.84 14.02
CA LYS A 133 -52.57 17.74 12.97
C LYS A 133 -53.98 17.36 12.50
N ILE A 134 -54.25 16.06 12.33
CA ILE A 134 -55.58 15.57 11.97
C ILE A 134 -56.57 15.92 13.07
N ALA A 135 -56.24 15.64 14.34
CA ALA A 135 -57.10 15.97 15.47
C ALA A 135 -57.38 17.48 15.58
N ALA A 136 -56.37 18.33 15.33
CA ALA A 136 -56.55 19.78 15.29
C ALA A 136 -57.46 20.23 14.13
N ALA A 137 -57.31 19.63 12.94
CA ALA A 137 -58.15 19.91 11.79
C ALA A 137 -59.60 19.45 12.02
N GLU A 138 -59.81 18.28 12.61
CA GLU A 138 -61.14 17.77 12.99
C GLU A 138 -61.85 18.71 13.97
N ARG A 139 -61.16 19.14 15.04
CA ARG A 139 -61.71 20.13 15.98
C ARG A 139 -62.13 21.41 15.28
N THR A 140 -61.29 21.90 14.37
CA THR A 140 -61.56 23.11 13.59
C THR A 140 -62.76 22.92 12.66
N ALA A 141 -62.86 21.77 11.98
CA ALA A 141 -63.99 21.44 11.11
C ALA A 141 -65.31 21.34 11.89
N VAL A 142 -65.31 20.67 13.05
CA VAL A 142 -66.48 20.56 13.92
C VAL A 142 -66.91 21.94 14.44
N ALA A 143 -65.96 22.78 14.87
CA ALA A 143 -66.25 24.15 15.29
C ALA A 143 -66.85 24.97 14.13
N GLY A 144 -66.31 24.83 12.91
CA GLY A 144 -66.84 25.46 11.71
C GLY A 144 -68.28 25.02 11.39
N LEU A 145 -68.56 23.71 11.47
CA LEU A 145 -69.90 23.18 11.22
C LEU A 145 -70.93 23.69 12.24
N ARG A 146 -70.54 23.76 13.53
CA ARG A 146 -71.38 24.34 14.59
C ARG A 146 -71.65 25.82 14.36
N ALA A 147 -70.63 26.59 13.98
CA ALA A 147 -70.80 28.01 13.68
C ALA A 147 -71.72 28.23 12.47
N GLN A 148 -71.58 27.41 11.42
CA GLN A 148 -72.44 27.48 10.25
C GLN A 148 -73.90 27.08 10.56
N ALA A 149 -74.11 26.03 11.37
CA ALA A 149 -75.44 25.63 11.83
C ALA A 149 -76.08 26.72 12.69
N ALA A 150 -75.34 27.32 13.63
CA ALA A 150 -75.81 28.42 14.45
C ALA A 150 -76.20 29.65 13.60
N LYS A 151 -75.39 29.98 12.58
CA LYS A 151 -75.68 31.07 11.64
C LYS A 151 -76.92 30.79 10.79
N ALA A 152 -77.11 29.56 10.33
CA ALA A 152 -78.30 29.16 9.59
C ALA A 152 -79.57 29.21 10.46
N ALA A 153 -79.47 28.73 11.71
CA ALA A 153 -80.56 28.78 12.68
C ALA A 153 -80.97 30.22 13.04
N THR A 154 -79.99 31.11 13.29
CA THR A 154 -80.28 32.53 13.58
C THR A 154 -80.86 33.26 12.38
N ALA A 155 -80.38 32.98 11.16
CA ALA A 155 -80.96 33.55 9.94
C ALA A 155 -82.41 33.08 9.70
N ALA A 156 -82.69 31.79 9.91
CA ALA A 156 -84.05 31.25 9.82
C ALA A 156 -84.97 31.84 10.90
N ALA A 157 -84.50 31.93 12.15
CA ALA A 157 -85.24 32.56 13.24
C ALA A 157 -85.54 34.04 12.96
N ALA A 158 -84.57 34.81 12.45
CA ALA A 158 -84.77 36.20 12.07
C ALA A 158 -85.82 36.35 10.96
N THR A 159 -85.82 35.44 9.98
CA THR A 159 -86.82 35.42 8.89
C THR A 159 -88.21 35.07 9.43
N LEU A 160 -88.33 34.07 10.32
CA LEU A 160 -89.59 33.69 10.94
C LEU A 160 -90.15 34.81 11.82
N ILE A 161 -89.32 35.46 12.64
CA ILE A 161 -89.72 36.62 13.44
C ILE A 161 -90.25 37.72 12.51
N GLY A 162 -89.54 38.04 11.43
CA GLY A 162 -89.99 39.04 10.45
C GLY A 162 -91.30 38.69 9.72
N GLN A 163 -91.66 37.41 9.63
CA GLN A 163 -92.93 36.96 9.04
C GLN A 163 -94.10 36.92 10.04
N VAL A 164 -93.82 36.71 11.33
CA VAL A 164 -94.83 36.49 12.38
C VAL A 164 -95.05 37.75 13.25
N HIS A 165 -94.11 38.71 13.27
CA HIS A 165 -94.30 39.98 13.97
C HIS A 165 -95.27 40.91 13.24
N ASP A 166 -96.38 41.21 13.91
CA ASP A 166 -97.32 42.26 13.56
C ASP A 166 -97.36 43.34 14.65
N ALA A 167 -98.01 44.47 14.37
CA ALA A 167 -98.11 45.60 15.31
C ALA A 167 -98.81 45.25 16.65
N LYS A 168 -99.48 44.08 16.73
CA LYS A 168 -100.13 43.60 17.96
C LYS A 168 -99.14 42.83 18.84
N ALA A 169 -98.25 42.03 18.24
CA ALA A 169 -97.15 41.37 18.93
C ALA A 169 -96.14 42.37 19.52
N ASP A 170 -95.81 43.43 18.78
CA ASP A 170 -94.90 44.51 19.23
C ASP A 170 -95.42 45.19 20.51
N LYS A 171 -96.72 45.46 20.58
CA LYS A 171 -97.34 46.15 21.71
C LYS A 171 -97.26 45.33 23.00
N GLY A 172 -97.45 44.01 22.92
CA GLY A 172 -97.31 43.11 24.07
C GLY A 172 -95.88 43.05 24.62
N LEU A 173 -94.87 43.04 23.75
CA LEU A 173 -93.46 43.06 24.15
C LEU A 173 -93.06 44.40 24.78
N ILE A 174 -93.60 45.52 24.30
CA ILE A 174 -93.38 46.84 24.88
C ILE A 174 -93.98 46.91 26.28
N ASP A 175 -95.22 46.44 26.48
CA ASP A 175 -95.85 46.43 27.79
C ASP A 175 -95.11 45.50 28.79
N GLU A 176 -94.60 44.35 28.34
CA GLU A 176 -93.81 43.42 29.17
C GLU A 176 -92.42 43.97 29.54
N THR A 177 -91.72 44.62 28.60
CA THR A 177 -90.42 45.26 28.87
C THR A 177 -90.55 46.46 29.81
N ILE A 178 -91.62 47.25 29.67
CA ILE A 178 -91.96 48.32 30.62
C ILE A 178 -92.29 47.73 32.01
N GLY A 179 -93.05 46.62 32.06
CA GLY A 179 -93.33 45.89 33.28
C GLY A 179 -92.08 45.36 33.99
N THR A 180 -91.10 44.85 33.24
CA THR A 180 -89.86 44.28 33.80
C THR A 180 -88.87 45.35 34.27
N LEU A 181 -88.89 46.56 33.67
CA LEU A 181 -88.05 47.70 34.07
C LEU A 181 -88.66 48.54 35.22
N SER A 182 -89.95 48.38 35.50
CA SER A 182 -90.66 49.11 36.57
C SER A 182 -90.70 48.37 37.92
N HIS A 183 -90.00 47.24 38.02
CA HIS A 183 -89.74 46.47 39.23
C HIS A 183 -88.26 46.52 39.60
#